data_AF-A0A3D0U1H4-F1
#
_entry.id   AF-A0A3D0U1H4-F1
#
_cell.length_a   1.000
_cell.length_b   1.000
_cell.length_c   1.000
_cell.angle_alpha   90.00
_cell.angle_beta   90.00
_cell.angle_gamma   90.00
#
_symmetry.space_group_name_H-M   'P 1'
#
loop_
_entity.id
_entity.type
_entity.pdbx_description
1 polymer ?
#
loop_
_entity_poly.entity_id
_entity_poly.type
_entity_poly.pdbx_seq_one_letter_code
_entity_poly.pdbx_strand_id
1 'polypeptide(L)'
;MTNVFPAALMLHHHSVFGNDFLVLLLRMNKETLATIEEEKVLDKFSEERLLADTVFDTARGMEEVARAACDRKTGAGAGAGGPVGADGFIVAPHDPDFRPDDKGSLRAVMVLRNADGSFAEMSSNGVRCLAHACITAAGRDAAELKVLTGGGLHRVNIYKYEDPPEVWASVGMHRVLPGPIIYPGVCEAVNLVLDETEYGQPRRIATGSVGNPHLVIDRAQGPVTPGELVVSDEVLTRLSRAVVPFFPQGINVEVIAPLPATDGKVTAIAMAVHERGVGITKACGTGAAVSAVRAAGWSLVGGTVIDVVMPGGTERVALATPVCGEEAGKLVGFFQDAESEHLADHVFDASQWLTSPDGAS
;
A
#
# COMPACT_ATOMS: atom_id res chain seq x y z
N MET A 1 -2.59 24.00 26.54
CA MET A 1 -2.53 23.48 25.15
C MET A 1 -3.67 22.49 24.97
N THR A 2 -4.90 22.97 25.07
CA THR A 2 -6.13 22.16 25.11
C THR A 2 -7.09 22.82 24.12
N ASN A 3 -7.28 22.16 22.97
CA ASN A 3 -8.27 22.39 21.89
C ASN A 3 -7.64 22.28 20.48
N VAL A 4 -7.14 21.10 20.11
CA VAL A 4 -6.72 20.81 18.72
C VAL A 4 -7.78 20.01 17.94
N PHE A 5 -8.83 19.50 18.58
CA PHE A 5 -9.83 18.66 17.91
C PHE A 5 -11.26 19.20 18.08
N PRO A 6 -11.81 19.97 17.11
CA PRO A 6 -13.23 20.30 17.07
C PRO A 6 -14.02 19.39 16.11
N ALA A 7 -15.25 19.05 16.52
CA ALA A 7 -16.36 18.41 15.77
C ALA A 7 -16.08 17.04 15.12
N ALA A 8 -16.70 15.99 15.69
CA ALA A 8 -16.85 14.62 15.18
C ALA A 8 -15.72 14.13 14.25
N LEU A 9 -14.70 13.50 14.85
CA LEU A 9 -13.67 12.77 14.13
C LEU A 9 -14.32 11.60 13.39
N MET A 10 -14.49 11.76 12.08
CA MET A 10 -15.10 10.79 11.19
C MET A 10 -14.04 9.82 10.70
N LEU A 11 -14.26 8.53 10.98
CA LEU A 11 -13.46 7.42 10.49
C LEU A 11 -14.15 6.81 9.28
N HIS A 12 -13.50 6.87 8.13
CA HIS A 12 -14.04 6.36 6.88
C HIS A 12 -13.49 4.96 6.62
N HIS A 13 -14.36 4.01 6.30
CA HIS A 13 -13.93 2.70 5.82
C HIS A 13 -13.88 2.68 4.30
N HIS A 14 -12.74 2.28 3.73
CA HIS A 14 -12.56 2.14 2.29
C HIS A 14 -11.84 0.84 1.96
N SER A 15 -12.28 0.17 0.90
CA SER A 15 -11.71 -1.09 0.44
C SER A 15 -11.26 -0.99 -1.02
N VAL A 16 -10.09 -1.55 -1.32
CA VAL A 16 -9.55 -1.66 -2.68
C VAL A 16 -8.92 -3.04 -2.84
N PHE A 17 -9.36 -3.81 -3.84
CA PHE A 17 -8.92 -5.20 -4.07
C PHE A 17 -9.04 -6.09 -2.81
N GLY A 18 -10.09 -5.86 -2.02
CA GLY A 18 -10.34 -6.54 -0.76
C GLY A 18 -9.31 -6.26 0.35
N ASN A 19 -8.51 -5.20 0.21
CA ASN A 19 -7.75 -4.63 1.31
C ASN A 19 -8.56 -3.50 1.95
N ASP A 20 -8.79 -3.61 3.25
CA ASP A 20 -9.64 -2.71 4.02
C ASP A 20 -8.78 -1.69 4.77
N PHE A 21 -9.13 -0.41 4.67
CA PHE A 21 -8.45 0.68 5.39
C PHE A 21 -9.45 1.55 6.14
N LEU A 22 -9.09 1.88 7.38
CA LEU A 22 -9.77 2.88 8.19
C LEU A 22 -9.04 4.22 8.03
N VAL A 23 -9.71 5.23 7.49
CA VAL A 23 -9.13 6.54 7.17
C VAL A 23 -9.71 7.60 8.09
N LEU A 24 -8.87 8.14 8.98
CA LEU A 24 -9.19 9.25 9.85
C LEU A 24 -8.76 10.57 9.19
N LEU A 25 -9.73 11.31 8.65
CA LEU A 25 -9.48 12.63 8.08
C LEU A 25 -9.37 13.68 9.19
N LEU A 26 -8.21 14.32 9.31
CA LEU A 26 -7.95 15.37 10.29
C LEU A 26 -7.92 16.73 9.61
N ARG A 27 -8.89 17.59 9.96
CA ARG A 27 -8.93 18.97 9.45
C ARG A 27 -7.78 19.78 10.05
N MET A 28 -6.85 20.23 9.19
CA MET A 28 -5.79 21.14 9.62
C MET A 28 -6.31 22.58 9.69
N ASN A 29 -5.76 23.39 10.61
CA ASN A 29 -6.01 24.83 10.59
C ASN A 29 -5.18 25.50 9.47
N LYS A 30 -5.55 26.72 9.08
CA LYS A 30 -4.93 27.43 7.95
C LYS A 30 -3.44 27.76 8.16
N GLU A 31 -3.01 27.99 9.40
CA GLU A 31 -1.60 28.29 9.74
C GLU A 31 -0.72 27.04 9.54
N THR A 32 -1.26 25.88 9.88
CA THR A 32 -0.64 24.56 9.64
C THR A 32 -0.54 24.20 8.16
N LEU A 33 -1.48 24.66 7.32
CA LEU A 33 -1.44 24.38 5.88
C LEU A 33 -0.45 25.23 5.11
N ALA A 34 -0.28 26.49 5.50
CA ALA A 34 0.68 27.41 4.88
C ALA A 34 2.13 26.91 4.96
N THR A 35 2.44 26.05 5.94
CA THR A 35 3.75 25.40 6.08
C THR A 35 3.98 24.25 5.09
N ILE A 36 2.91 23.70 4.47
CA ILE A 36 2.97 22.68 3.41
C ILE A 36 3.09 23.34 2.02
N GLU A 37 2.72 24.63 1.89
CA GLU A 37 2.59 25.34 0.62
C GLU A 37 3.91 25.75 -0.04
N GLU A 38 5.03 25.80 0.69
CA GLU A 38 6.32 26.13 0.09
C GLU A 38 7.00 24.89 -0.49
N GLU A 39 7.28 24.93 -1.80
CA GLU A 39 7.85 23.89 -2.67
C GLU A 39 9.30 23.45 -2.28
N LYS A 40 9.65 23.36 -0.98
CA LYS A 40 11.01 23.05 -0.49
C LYS A 40 11.17 21.69 0.19
N VAL A 41 10.10 20.89 0.29
CA VAL A 41 10.13 19.54 0.90
C VAL A 41 11.06 18.55 0.17
N LEU A 42 11.54 18.87 -1.03
CA LEU A 42 12.44 17.99 -1.79
C LEU A 42 13.87 18.50 -1.99
N ASP A 43 14.27 19.69 -1.49
CA ASP A 43 15.67 20.12 -1.71
C ASP A 43 16.39 20.91 -0.61
N LYS A 44 15.75 21.36 0.49
CA LYS A 44 16.52 21.91 1.64
C LYS A 44 15.88 21.64 3.00
N PHE A 45 16.45 20.66 3.68
CA PHE A 45 16.46 20.44 5.13
C PHE A 45 16.47 21.74 5.96
N SER A 46 15.44 22.00 6.81
CA SER A 46 15.62 22.32 8.26
C SER A 46 14.39 22.76 9.08
N GLU A 47 13.17 22.99 8.56
CA GLU A 47 12.01 23.34 9.42
C GLU A 47 10.69 22.61 9.09
N GLU A 48 10.47 22.22 7.83
CA GLU A 48 9.28 21.45 7.36
C GLU A 48 9.16 20.06 8.00
N ARG A 49 10.29 19.53 8.48
CA ARG A 49 10.31 18.32 9.30
C ARG A 49 9.43 18.49 10.52
N LEU A 50 9.31 19.66 11.13
CA LEU A 50 8.61 19.81 12.42
C LEU A 50 7.10 19.53 12.33
N LEU A 51 6.43 19.90 11.23
CA LEU A 51 4.99 19.66 11.10
C LEU A 51 4.67 18.24 10.65
N ALA A 52 5.41 17.75 9.64
CA ALA A 52 5.38 16.36 9.27
C ALA A 52 5.71 15.51 10.50
N ASP A 53 6.81 15.79 11.20
CA ASP A 53 7.21 15.15 12.45
C ASP A 53 6.14 15.30 13.53
N THR A 54 5.46 16.43 13.71
CA THR A 54 4.37 16.52 14.72
C THR A 54 3.18 15.63 14.36
N VAL A 55 2.78 15.58 13.08
CA VAL A 55 1.72 14.70 12.58
C VAL A 55 2.15 13.23 12.64
N PHE A 56 3.36 12.92 12.16
CA PHE A 56 3.97 11.60 12.17
C PHE A 56 4.24 11.15 13.61
N ASP A 57 4.60 12.03 14.54
CA ASP A 57 4.86 11.73 15.95
C ASP A 57 3.55 11.50 16.71
N THR A 58 2.51 12.30 16.42
CA THR A 58 1.16 12.07 16.94
C THR A 58 0.62 10.72 16.48
N ALA A 59 0.71 10.43 15.18
CA ALA A 59 0.28 9.15 14.63
C ALA A 59 1.25 8.00 14.96
N ARG A 60 2.51 8.29 15.33
CA ARG A 60 3.43 7.31 15.89
C ARG A 60 2.96 6.84 17.28
N GLY A 61 2.22 7.65 18.03
CA GLY A 61 1.61 7.22 19.30
C GLY A 61 0.37 6.33 19.17
N MET A 62 -0.13 6.08 17.95
CA MET A 62 -1.46 5.46 17.73
C MET A 62 -1.41 3.94 17.51
N GLU A 63 -0.40 3.27 18.03
CA GLU A 63 -0.15 1.84 17.81
C GLU A 63 -1.27 0.98 18.39
N GLU A 64 -1.64 1.23 19.65
CA GLU A 64 -2.74 0.53 20.32
C GLU A 64 -4.10 0.88 19.69
N VAL A 65 -4.26 2.13 19.24
CA VAL A 65 -5.47 2.56 18.53
C VAL A 65 -5.60 1.78 17.23
N ALA A 66 -4.54 1.70 16.42
CA ALA A 66 -4.55 0.96 15.17
C ALA A 66 -4.85 -0.53 15.40
N ARG A 67 -4.24 -1.18 16.41
CA ARG A 67 -4.53 -2.58 16.76
C ARG A 67 -5.98 -2.79 17.14
N ALA A 68 -6.49 -1.98 18.08
CA ALA A 68 -7.87 -2.08 18.53
C ALA A 68 -8.84 -1.81 17.37
N ALA A 69 -8.49 -0.86 16.51
CA ALA A 69 -9.30 -0.43 15.39
C ALA A 69 -9.44 -1.50 14.30
N CYS A 70 -8.29 -2.05 13.94
CA CYS A 70 -8.15 -3.02 12.86
C CYS A 70 -8.51 -4.44 13.30
N ASP A 71 -8.75 -4.70 14.59
CA ASP A 71 -9.12 -6.03 15.07
C ASP A 71 -10.41 -6.53 14.39
N ARG A 72 -10.33 -7.66 13.70
CA ARG A 72 -11.47 -8.20 12.93
C ARG A 72 -12.58 -8.81 13.80
N LYS A 73 -12.38 -8.95 15.12
CA LYS A 73 -13.37 -9.48 16.08
C LYS A 73 -14.02 -8.38 16.92
N THR A 74 -13.26 -7.39 17.35
CA THR A 74 -13.68 -6.36 18.31
C THR A 74 -13.54 -4.93 17.78
N GLY A 75 -12.96 -4.75 16.59
CA GLY A 75 -12.73 -3.45 15.97
C GLY A 75 -13.99 -2.84 15.33
N ALA A 76 -13.79 -2.04 14.29
CA ALA A 76 -14.79 -1.06 13.87
C ALA A 76 -16.03 -1.77 13.33
N GLY A 77 -17.21 -1.31 13.72
CA GLY A 77 -18.48 -1.87 13.23
C GLY A 77 -19.00 -3.13 13.95
N ALA A 78 -18.23 -3.75 14.86
CA ALA A 78 -18.55 -5.04 15.49
C ALA A 78 -19.91 -5.10 16.25
N GLY A 79 -20.46 -3.95 16.67
CA GLY A 79 -21.74 -3.86 17.38
C GLY A 79 -23.00 -3.68 16.51
N ALA A 80 -22.84 -3.43 15.20
CA ALA A 80 -23.94 -3.13 14.28
C ALA A 80 -24.29 -4.29 13.31
N GLY A 81 -23.73 -5.48 13.54
CA GLY A 81 -23.98 -6.67 12.70
C GLY A 81 -23.00 -6.86 11.54
N GLY A 82 -21.86 -6.17 11.51
CA GLY A 82 -20.78 -6.43 10.54
C GLY A 82 -19.41 -6.49 11.23
N PRO A 83 -18.53 -7.45 10.91
CA PRO A 83 -17.12 -7.31 11.24
C PRO A 83 -16.43 -6.55 10.13
N VAL A 84 -15.71 -5.46 10.41
CA VAL A 84 -14.74 -4.93 9.43
C VAL A 84 -13.49 -4.42 10.13
N GLY A 85 -12.81 -5.31 10.86
CA GLY A 85 -11.39 -5.05 11.12
C GLY A 85 -10.67 -4.86 9.77
N ALA A 86 -9.64 -4.03 9.77
CA ALA A 86 -8.99 -3.52 8.56
C ALA A 86 -7.55 -4.01 8.47
N ASP A 87 -6.95 -3.90 7.30
CA ASP A 87 -5.53 -4.19 7.07
C ASP A 87 -4.63 -3.04 7.55
N GLY A 88 -5.19 -1.82 7.62
CA GLY A 88 -4.47 -0.66 8.13
C GLY A 88 -5.35 0.50 8.60
N PHE A 89 -4.75 1.33 9.45
CA PHE A 89 -5.31 2.56 9.98
C PHE A 89 -4.50 3.75 9.47
N ILE A 90 -5.17 4.65 8.76
CA ILE A 90 -4.60 5.84 8.12
C ILE A 90 -5.04 7.07 8.91
N VAL A 91 -4.06 7.85 9.36
CA VAL A 91 -4.28 9.22 9.84
C VAL A 91 -3.90 10.16 8.73
N ALA A 92 -4.85 10.99 8.32
CA ALA A 92 -4.70 11.84 7.16
C ALA A 92 -5.08 13.30 7.44
N PRO A 93 -4.12 14.10 7.86
CA PRO A 93 -4.27 15.55 7.85
C PRO A 93 -4.47 16.07 6.43
N HIS A 94 -5.44 16.96 6.27
CA HIS A 94 -5.81 17.54 4.98
C HIS A 94 -6.20 19.02 5.07
N ASP A 95 -6.27 19.69 3.92
CA ASP A 95 -6.84 21.04 3.80
C ASP A 95 -8.35 20.99 4.10
N PRO A 96 -8.87 21.75 5.09
CA PRO A 96 -10.25 21.67 5.55
C PRO A 96 -11.26 22.08 4.48
N ASP A 97 -10.82 22.87 3.50
CA ASP A 97 -11.63 23.34 2.39
C ASP A 97 -11.31 22.58 1.08
N PHE A 98 -10.45 21.55 1.14
CA PHE A 98 -9.97 20.77 -0.01
C PHE A 98 -9.58 21.66 -1.20
N ARG A 99 -8.83 22.73 -0.90
CA ARG A 99 -8.39 23.69 -1.91
C ARG A 99 -7.30 23.04 -2.77
N PRO A 100 -7.44 23.09 -4.11
CA PRO A 100 -6.37 22.66 -4.98
C PRO A 100 -5.20 23.63 -4.92
N ASP A 101 -4.02 23.14 -5.29
CA ASP A 101 -2.84 23.96 -5.50
C ASP A 101 -2.91 24.78 -6.80
N ASP A 102 -1.84 25.55 -7.07
CA ASP A 102 -1.67 26.35 -8.28
C ASP A 102 -1.76 25.53 -9.58
N LYS A 103 -1.53 24.22 -9.50
CA LYS A 103 -1.57 23.26 -10.61
C LYS A 103 -2.88 22.44 -10.61
N GLY A 104 -3.80 22.70 -9.69
CA GLY A 104 -5.11 22.04 -9.62
C GLY A 104 -5.17 20.78 -8.75
N SER A 105 -4.08 20.40 -8.08
CA SER A 105 -3.99 19.15 -7.32
C SER A 105 -4.40 19.35 -5.86
N LEU A 106 -5.16 18.40 -5.29
CA LEU A 106 -5.40 18.37 -3.84
C LEU A 106 -4.13 17.90 -3.10
N ARG A 107 -4.06 18.17 -1.80
CA ARG A 107 -2.93 17.78 -0.95
C ARG A 107 -3.41 17.02 0.28
N ALA A 108 -2.70 15.96 0.60
CA ALA A 108 -2.93 15.17 1.82
C ALA A 108 -1.60 14.64 2.37
N VAL A 109 -1.57 14.38 3.67
CA VAL A 109 -0.52 13.58 4.31
C VAL A 109 -1.11 12.22 4.67
N MET A 110 -0.33 11.16 4.52
CA MET A 110 -0.72 9.82 4.95
C MET A 110 0.26 9.32 6.01
N VAL A 111 -0.25 9.08 7.21
CA VAL A 111 0.43 8.24 8.20
C VAL A 111 -0.30 6.92 8.31
N LEU A 112 0.37 5.84 7.91
CA LEU A 112 -0.22 4.50 7.92
C LEU A 112 0.37 3.65 9.04
N ARG A 113 -0.53 3.04 9.81
CA ARG A 113 -0.24 1.96 10.75
C ARG A 113 -0.88 0.68 10.22
N ASN A 114 -0.11 -0.41 10.16
CA ASN A 114 -0.64 -1.74 9.83
C ASN A 114 -1.59 -2.23 10.94
N ALA A 115 -2.33 -3.31 10.66
CA ALA A 115 -3.21 -3.96 11.64
C ALA A 115 -2.51 -4.36 12.94
N ASP A 116 -1.22 -4.72 12.92
CA ASP A 116 -0.42 -5.01 14.11
C ASP A 116 0.11 -3.76 14.85
N GLY A 117 -0.28 -2.56 14.40
CA GLY A 117 0.17 -1.28 14.92
C GLY A 117 1.58 -0.86 14.46
N SER A 118 2.28 -1.65 13.65
CA SER A 118 3.57 -1.24 13.08
C SER A 118 3.39 -0.10 12.07
N PHE A 119 4.39 0.77 11.95
CA PHE A 119 4.37 1.85 10.96
C PHE A 119 4.64 1.27 9.57
N ALA A 120 3.86 1.71 8.58
CA ALA A 120 4.13 1.43 7.18
C ALA A 120 4.42 2.74 6.45
N GLU A 121 5.58 2.78 5.78
CA GLU A 121 6.05 3.96 5.07
C GLU A 121 5.13 4.30 3.89
N MET A 122 4.60 3.26 3.24
CA MET A 122 3.79 3.36 2.05
C MET A 122 2.87 2.14 1.90
N SER A 123 1.67 2.37 1.36
CA SER A 123 0.80 1.33 0.82
C SER A 123 0.08 1.90 -0.39
N SER A 124 0.18 1.23 -1.54
CA SER A 124 -0.55 1.66 -2.73
C SER A 124 -2.06 1.58 -2.52
N ASN A 125 -2.54 0.50 -1.89
CA ASN A 125 -3.96 0.35 -1.54
C ASN A 125 -4.38 1.46 -0.57
N GLY A 126 -3.61 1.68 0.49
CA GLY A 126 -3.90 2.72 1.48
C GLY A 126 -3.96 4.12 0.89
N VAL A 127 -3.01 4.48 0.01
CA VAL A 127 -2.99 5.78 -0.67
C VAL A 127 -4.19 5.94 -1.62
N ARG A 128 -4.65 4.88 -2.28
CA ARG A 128 -5.88 4.90 -3.09
C ARG A 128 -7.13 5.11 -2.22
N CYS A 129 -7.23 4.37 -1.11
CA CYS A 129 -8.30 4.54 -0.13
C CYS A 129 -8.34 5.96 0.43
N LEU A 130 -7.18 6.53 0.79
CA LEU A 130 -7.07 7.91 1.22
C LEU A 130 -7.50 8.89 0.12
N ALA A 131 -7.00 8.72 -1.09
CA ALA A 131 -7.35 9.59 -2.21
C ALA A 131 -8.88 9.59 -2.46
N HIS A 132 -9.49 8.41 -2.43
CA HIS A 132 -10.94 8.26 -2.52
C HIS A 132 -11.65 8.99 -1.36
N ALA A 133 -11.23 8.76 -0.12
CA ALA A 133 -11.78 9.45 1.06
C ALA A 133 -11.74 10.98 0.92
N CYS A 134 -10.60 11.53 0.45
CA CYS A 134 -10.43 12.95 0.25
C CYS A 134 -11.35 13.52 -0.84
N ILE A 135 -11.49 12.86 -2.00
CA ILE A 135 -12.35 13.37 -3.07
C ILE A 135 -13.83 13.28 -2.71
N THR A 136 -14.25 12.23 -2.02
CA THR A 136 -15.62 12.07 -1.51
C THR A 136 -15.93 13.19 -0.52
N ALA A 137 -15.05 13.43 0.45
CA ALA A 137 -15.20 14.52 1.41
C ALA A 137 -15.17 15.91 0.75
N ALA A 138 -14.44 16.06 -0.36
CA ALA A 138 -14.40 17.28 -1.17
C ALA A 138 -15.61 17.45 -2.10
N GLY A 139 -16.49 16.44 -2.22
CA GLY A 139 -17.61 16.43 -3.17
C GLY A 139 -17.14 16.45 -4.64
N ARG A 140 -16.04 15.74 -4.96
CA ARG A 140 -15.44 15.67 -6.29
C ARG A 140 -15.51 14.25 -6.84
N ASP A 141 -15.74 14.15 -8.15
CA ASP A 141 -15.76 12.87 -8.86
C ASP A 141 -14.38 12.43 -9.36
N ALA A 142 -13.47 13.37 -9.62
CA ALA A 142 -12.13 13.12 -10.11
C ALA A 142 -11.17 14.21 -9.62
N ALA A 143 -9.92 13.83 -9.34
CA ALA A 143 -8.87 14.77 -8.94
C ALA A 143 -7.47 14.14 -9.09
N GLU A 144 -6.45 14.99 -9.26
CA GLU A 144 -5.09 14.66 -8.88
C GLU A 144 -4.90 15.02 -7.40
N LEU A 145 -4.25 14.13 -6.63
CA LEU A 145 -3.80 14.37 -5.28
C LEU A 145 -2.29 14.19 -5.19
N LYS A 146 -1.65 15.08 -4.45
CA LYS A 146 -0.27 14.96 -4.00
C LYS A 146 -0.30 14.48 -2.55
N VAL A 147 0.09 13.23 -2.33
CA VAL A 147 0.03 12.57 -1.02
C VAL A 147 1.44 12.39 -0.49
N LEU A 148 1.78 13.07 0.61
CA LEU A 148 3.04 12.87 1.31
C LEU A 148 2.92 11.66 2.24
N THR A 149 3.77 10.66 2.07
CA THR A 149 3.81 9.44 2.88
C THR A 149 5.17 9.29 3.56
N GLY A 150 5.33 8.27 4.42
CA GLY A 150 6.65 7.92 4.95
C GLY A 150 7.65 7.49 3.86
N GLY A 151 7.15 7.05 2.71
CA GLY A 151 7.93 6.68 1.52
C GLY A 151 8.20 7.83 0.54
N GLY A 152 7.75 9.05 0.84
CA GLY A 152 7.93 10.25 0.01
C GLY A 152 6.64 10.77 -0.62
N LEU A 153 6.76 11.65 -1.62
CA LEU A 153 5.62 12.34 -2.23
C LEU A 153 5.06 11.55 -3.42
N HIS A 154 3.85 11.03 -3.31
CA HIS A 154 3.18 10.30 -4.40
C HIS A 154 2.11 11.13 -5.08
N ARG A 155 2.04 11.04 -6.41
CA ARG A 155 0.90 11.56 -7.19
C ARG A 155 -0.13 10.46 -7.37
N VAL A 156 -1.38 10.76 -7.07
CA VAL A 156 -2.52 9.87 -7.20
C VAL A 156 -3.53 10.55 -8.09
N ASN A 157 -3.95 9.90 -9.17
CA ASN A 157 -5.06 10.40 -9.97
C ASN A 157 -6.25 9.49 -9.76
N ILE A 158 -7.40 10.07 -9.44
CA ILE A 158 -8.68 9.38 -9.44
C ILE A 158 -9.46 9.81 -10.68
N TYR A 159 -9.97 8.83 -11.40
CA TYR A 159 -10.83 8.99 -12.56
C TYR A 159 -12.17 8.33 -12.27
N LYS A 160 -13.25 8.92 -12.77
CA LYS A 160 -14.58 8.34 -12.75
C LYS A 160 -15.04 8.16 -14.19
N TYR A 161 -15.44 6.94 -14.52
CA TYR A 161 -16.09 6.59 -15.77
C TYR A 161 -17.57 6.41 -15.50
N GLU A 162 -18.42 6.77 -16.45
CA GLU A 162 -19.89 6.72 -16.28
C GLU A 162 -20.53 5.48 -16.93
N ASP A 163 -19.83 4.81 -17.87
CA ASP A 163 -20.38 3.69 -18.65
C ASP A 163 -19.32 2.60 -18.94
N PRO A 164 -19.29 1.50 -18.17
CA PRO A 164 -19.99 1.32 -16.89
C PRO A 164 -19.45 2.28 -15.81
N PRO A 165 -20.23 2.57 -14.75
CA PRO A 165 -19.77 3.42 -13.66
C PRO A 165 -18.62 2.76 -12.91
N GLU A 166 -17.41 3.32 -13.05
CA GLU A 166 -16.18 2.78 -12.48
C GLU A 166 -15.30 3.89 -11.92
N VAL A 167 -14.61 3.60 -10.81
CA VAL A 167 -13.59 4.50 -10.23
C VAL A 167 -12.22 3.88 -10.43
N TRP A 168 -11.35 4.60 -11.14
CA TRP A 168 -9.99 4.17 -11.42
C TRP A 168 -9.01 5.05 -10.65
N ALA A 169 -7.95 4.43 -10.14
CA ALA A 169 -6.89 5.15 -9.47
C ALA A 169 -5.53 4.80 -10.09
N SER A 170 -4.74 5.81 -10.45
CA SER A 170 -3.33 5.62 -10.81
C SER A 170 -2.44 6.16 -9.69
N VAL A 171 -1.40 5.41 -9.30
CA VAL A 171 -0.41 5.87 -8.32
C VAL A 171 0.94 5.96 -9.00
N GLY A 172 1.55 7.15 -8.92
CA GLY A 172 2.92 7.37 -9.32
C GLY A 172 3.87 6.66 -8.37
N MET A 173 4.35 5.49 -8.78
CA MET A 173 5.38 4.76 -8.07
C MET A 173 6.74 5.29 -8.53
N HIS A 174 7.56 5.77 -7.59
CA HIS A 174 8.91 6.20 -7.91
C HIS A 174 9.72 5.05 -8.53
N ARG A 175 11.00 5.32 -8.85
CA ARG A 175 11.92 4.26 -9.25
C ARG A 175 11.97 3.17 -8.18
N VAL A 176 11.89 1.89 -8.58
CA VAL A 176 12.22 0.78 -7.66
C VAL A 176 13.71 0.87 -7.33
N LEU A 177 14.01 1.10 -6.07
CA LEU A 177 15.38 1.13 -5.56
C LEU A 177 15.83 -0.29 -5.18
N PRO A 178 17.14 -0.55 -5.08
CA PRO A 178 17.65 -1.74 -4.42
C PRO A 178 17.01 -1.89 -3.03
N GLY A 179 16.55 -3.11 -2.71
CA GLY A 179 16.03 -3.43 -1.39
C GLY A 179 17.15 -3.81 -0.42
N PRO A 180 16.79 -4.34 0.77
CA PRO A 180 17.76 -4.87 1.73
C PRO A 180 18.69 -5.92 1.09
N ILE A 181 19.93 -6.00 1.57
CA ILE A 181 20.91 -6.98 1.06
C ILE A 181 20.41 -8.41 1.36
N ILE A 182 20.51 -9.29 0.37
CA ILE A 182 20.24 -10.72 0.54
C ILE A 182 21.51 -11.39 1.07
N TYR A 183 21.48 -11.81 2.34
CA TYR A 183 22.51 -12.66 2.91
C TYR A 183 22.32 -14.11 2.43
N PRO A 184 23.39 -14.94 2.33
CA PRO A 184 23.28 -16.34 1.93
C PRO A 184 22.22 -17.13 2.71
N GLY A 185 22.10 -16.85 4.01
CA GLY A 185 21.10 -17.48 4.88
C GLY A 185 19.64 -17.20 4.49
N VAL A 186 19.34 -16.10 3.77
CA VAL A 186 18.00 -15.83 3.24
C VAL A 186 17.64 -16.86 2.17
N CYS A 187 18.56 -17.12 1.23
CA CYS A 187 18.35 -18.13 0.20
C CYS A 187 18.21 -19.53 0.80
N GLU A 188 19.05 -19.88 1.78
CA GLU A 188 18.95 -21.15 2.50
C GLU A 188 17.60 -21.30 3.22
N ALA A 189 17.15 -20.26 3.92
CA ALA A 189 15.87 -20.24 4.61
C ALA A 189 14.67 -20.40 3.65
N VAL A 190 14.69 -19.69 2.51
CA VAL A 190 13.67 -19.83 1.47
C VAL A 190 13.67 -21.24 0.87
N ASN A 191 14.85 -21.78 0.55
CA ASN A 191 14.99 -23.13 0.00
C ASN A 191 14.46 -24.19 0.97
N LEU A 192 14.81 -24.11 2.26
CA LEU A 192 14.32 -25.04 3.28
C LEU A 192 12.80 -25.10 3.35
N VAL A 193 12.13 -23.94 3.24
CA VAL A 193 10.65 -23.92 3.23
C VAL A 193 10.09 -24.52 1.95
N LEU A 194 10.66 -24.19 0.78
CA LEU A 194 10.13 -24.62 -0.51
C LEU A 194 10.46 -26.08 -0.87
N ASP A 195 11.56 -26.64 -0.35
CA ASP A 195 11.96 -28.04 -0.55
C ASP A 195 10.94 -29.03 0.06
N GLU A 196 10.15 -28.59 1.04
CA GLU A 196 9.07 -29.38 1.64
C GLU A 196 7.74 -29.26 0.89
N THR A 197 7.72 -28.54 -0.24
CA THR A 197 6.52 -28.27 -1.04
C THR A 197 6.65 -28.81 -2.46
N GLU A 198 5.54 -28.88 -3.18
CA GLU A 198 5.55 -29.22 -4.61
C GLU A 198 6.16 -28.12 -5.50
N TYR A 199 6.39 -26.91 -4.95
CA TYR A 199 6.87 -25.74 -5.71
C TYR A 199 8.34 -25.85 -6.14
N GLY A 200 9.16 -26.60 -5.39
CA GLY A 200 10.60 -26.75 -5.61
C GLY A 200 11.40 -25.47 -5.35
N GLN A 201 12.73 -25.56 -5.45
CA GLN A 201 13.62 -24.42 -5.20
C GLN A 201 13.41 -23.27 -6.20
N PRO A 202 13.43 -22.01 -5.73
CA PRO A 202 13.18 -20.86 -6.57
C PRO A 202 14.29 -20.71 -7.63
N ARG A 203 13.91 -20.22 -8.81
CA ARG A 203 14.89 -19.91 -9.86
C ARG A 203 15.72 -18.69 -9.50
N ARG A 204 15.07 -17.70 -8.89
CA ARG A 204 15.63 -16.38 -8.59
C ARG A 204 14.97 -15.81 -7.35
N ILE A 205 15.75 -15.05 -6.60
CA ILE A 205 15.29 -14.25 -5.46
C ILE A 205 15.93 -12.87 -5.60
N ALA A 206 15.17 -11.80 -5.41
CA ALA A 206 15.70 -10.44 -5.34
C ALA A 206 14.89 -9.60 -4.37
N THR A 207 15.52 -8.58 -3.81
CA THR A 207 14.83 -7.57 -3.00
C THR A 207 14.58 -6.31 -3.80
N GLY A 208 13.60 -5.50 -3.43
CA GLY A 208 13.39 -4.17 -3.99
C GLY A 208 12.72 -3.24 -2.98
N SER A 209 12.69 -1.95 -3.28
CA SER A 209 11.99 -0.97 -2.46
C SER A 209 11.35 0.11 -3.31
N VAL A 210 10.14 0.52 -2.93
CA VAL A 210 9.45 1.71 -3.44
C VAL A 210 9.09 2.67 -2.29
N GLY A 211 9.86 2.60 -1.21
CA GLY A 211 9.59 3.27 0.08
C GLY A 211 9.51 2.26 1.23
N ASN A 212 9.04 1.05 0.96
CA ASN A 212 9.00 -0.10 1.87
C ASN A 212 9.72 -1.33 1.24
N PRO A 213 10.25 -2.27 2.05
CA PRO A 213 11.07 -3.37 1.55
C PRO A 213 10.24 -4.57 1.07
N HIS A 214 10.67 -5.17 -0.04
CA HIS A 214 10.05 -6.32 -0.72
C HIS A 214 11.07 -7.41 -1.04
N LEU A 215 10.68 -8.67 -0.89
CA LEU A 215 11.44 -9.87 -1.27
C LEU A 215 10.62 -10.66 -2.29
N VAL A 216 11.09 -10.65 -3.54
CA VAL A 216 10.42 -11.32 -4.66
C VAL A 216 11.09 -12.66 -4.94
N ILE A 217 10.28 -13.72 -4.99
CA ILE A 217 10.67 -15.10 -5.21
C ILE A 217 10.05 -15.59 -6.53
N ASP A 218 10.89 -15.86 -7.54
CA ASP A 218 10.47 -16.52 -8.79
C ASP A 218 10.42 -18.03 -8.58
N ARG A 219 9.22 -18.59 -8.52
CA ARG A 219 9.02 -20.02 -8.26
C ARG A 219 9.63 -20.90 -9.36
N ALA A 220 10.00 -22.14 -9.00
CA ALA A 220 10.64 -23.08 -9.93
C ALA A 220 9.76 -23.45 -11.13
N GLN A 221 8.49 -23.68 -10.83
CA GLN A 221 7.51 -24.18 -11.79
C GLN A 221 7.27 -23.18 -12.92
N GLY A 222 6.89 -23.71 -14.08
CA GLY A 222 6.59 -22.93 -15.29
C GLY A 222 5.36 -22.01 -15.12
N PRO A 223 4.86 -21.47 -16.23
CA PRO A 223 3.71 -20.57 -16.21
C PRO A 223 2.48 -21.16 -15.50
N VAL A 224 1.69 -20.30 -14.84
CA VAL A 224 0.36 -20.65 -14.32
C VAL A 224 -0.72 -19.98 -15.13
N THR A 225 -1.91 -20.56 -15.24
CA THR A 225 -3.03 -19.77 -15.76
C THR A 225 -3.50 -18.74 -14.70
N PRO A 226 -4.16 -17.64 -15.12
CA PRO A 226 -4.67 -16.64 -14.17
C PRO A 226 -5.54 -17.28 -13.07
N GLY A 227 -5.27 -16.95 -11.81
CA GLY A 227 -5.98 -17.50 -10.65
C GLY A 227 -5.48 -18.87 -10.16
N GLU A 228 -4.54 -19.51 -10.86
CA GLU A 228 -3.99 -20.82 -10.47
C GLU A 228 -2.65 -20.74 -9.72
N LEU A 229 -2.20 -19.54 -9.34
CA LEU A 229 -1.07 -19.44 -8.41
C LEU A 229 -1.54 -19.84 -7.00
N VAL A 230 -1.54 -21.15 -6.75
CA VAL A 230 -1.83 -21.71 -5.44
C VAL A 230 -0.53 -21.74 -4.64
N VAL A 231 -0.29 -20.72 -3.82
CA VAL A 231 0.68 -20.79 -2.72
C VAL A 231 -0.14 -20.79 -1.43
N SER A 232 -0.06 -21.86 -0.64
CA SER A 232 -0.87 -21.93 0.57
C SER A 232 -0.47 -20.83 1.57
N ASP A 233 -1.46 -20.33 2.32
CA ASP A 233 -1.25 -19.34 3.40
C ASP A 233 -0.20 -19.82 4.41
N GLU A 234 -0.17 -21.13 4.67
CA GLU A 234 0.85 -21.77 5.51
C GLU A 234 2.25 -21.58 4.92
N VAL A 235 2.44 -21.84 3.62
CA VAL A 235 3.75 -21.69 2.97
C VAL A 235 4.20 -20.23 2.94
N LEU A 236 3.31 -19.29 2.58
CA LEU A 236 3.62 -17.85 2.62
C LEU A 236 3.98 -17.38 4.04
N THR A 237 3.25 -17.85 5.05
CA THR A 237 3.55 -17.54 6.46
C THR A 237 4.89 -18.12 6.89
N ARG A 238 5.20 -19.36 6.48
CA ARG A 238 6.48 -20.01 6.77
C ARG A 238 7.65 -19.29 6.10
N LEU A 239 7.50 -18.88 4.83
CA LEU A 239 8.49 -18.10 4.10
C LEU A 239 8.78 -16.78 4.83
N SER A 240 7.73 -16.03 5.17
CA SER A 240 7.84 -14.77 5.91
C SER A 240 8.58 -14.96 7.24
N ARG A 241 8.17 -15.94 8.06
CA ARG A 241 8.84 -16.25 9.33
C ARG A 241 10.30 -16.67 9.17
N ALA A 242 10.62 -17.41 8.11
CA ALA A 242 11.97 -17.90 7.86
C ALA A 242 12.94 -16.76 7.51
N VAL A 243 12.46 -15.69 6.86
CA VAL A 243 13.31 -14.56 6.44
C VAL A 243 13.35 -13.41 7.44
N VAL A 244 12.37 -13.27 8.34
CA VAL A 244 12.31 -12.23 9.38
C VAL A 244 13.63 -12.07 10.17
N PRO A 245 14.34 -13.14 10.59
CA PRO A 245 15.62 -12.98 11.30
C PRO A 245 16.70 -12.22 10.53
N PHE A 246 16.63 -12.18 9.20
CA PHE A 246 17.58 -11.47 8.34
C PHE A 246 17.14 -10.03 8.04
N PHE A 247 15.88 -9.70 8.32
CA PHE A 247 15.29 -8.39 8.09
C PHE A 247 14.61 -7.91 9.38
N PRO A 248 15.35 -7.35 10.35
CA PRO A 248 14.81 -6.98 11.66
C PRO A 248 13.66 -5.97 11.62
N GLN A 249 13.61 -5.14 10.58
CA GLN A 249 12.51 -4.21 10.33
C GLN A 249 11.35 -4.84 9.53
N GLY A 250 11.36 -6.17 9.36
CA GLY A 250 10.47 -6.94 8.51
C GLY A 250 10.68 -6.70 7.01
N ILE A 251 10.00 -7.52 6.19
CA ILE A 251 9.98 -7.41 4.73
C ILE A 251 8.65 -7.97 4.21
N ASN A 252 8.12 -7.39 3.13
CA ASN A 252 7.03 -8.02 2.39
C ASN A 252 7.59 -9.18 1.56
N VAL A 253 6.90 -10.30 1.48
CA VAL A 253 7.36 -11.50 0.77
C VAL A 253 6.40 -11.85 -0.34
N GLU A 254 6.85 -11.71 -1.58
CA GLU A 254 6.09 -11.99 -2.79
C GLU A 254 6.59 -13.29 -3.45
N VAL A 255 5.67 -14.19 -3.77
CA VAL A 255 5.94 -15.34 -4.64
C VAL A 255 5.27 -15.07 -5.99
N ILE A 256 6.03 -15.17 -7.07
CA ILE A 256 5.55 -14.86 -8.42
C ILE A 256 5.70 -16.03 -9.39
N ALA A 257 4.87 -16.02 -10.43
CA ALA A 257 4.94 -16.92 -11.56
C ALA A 257 4.57 -16.18 -12.86
N PRO A 258 5.19 -16.46 -14.02
CA PRO A 258 4.72 -15.94 -15.29
C PRO A 258 3.34 -16.53 -15.64
N LEU A 259 2.54 -15.80 -16.41
CA LEU A 259 1.37 -16.36 -17.08
C LEU A 259 1.75 -16.89 -18.48
N PRO A 260 0.91 -17.72 -19.12
CA PRO A 260 1.10 -18.10 -20.52
C PRO A 260 1.29 -16.90 -21.44
N ALA A 261 2.10 -17.12 -22.48
CA ALA A 261 2.28 -16.11 -23.51
C ALA A 261 0.96 -15.86 -24.25
N THR A 262 0.61 -14.58 -24.42
CA THR A 262 -0.45 -14.15 -25.33
C THR A 262 0.22 -13.56 -26.57
N ASP A 263 -0.19 -13.98 -27.77
CA ASP A 263 0.44 -13.58 -29.04
C ASP A 263 1.96 -13.75 -29.08
N GLY A 264 2.45 -14.83 -28.46
CA GLY A 264 3.89 -15.16 -28.41
C GLY A 264 4.72 -14.32 -27.43
N LYS A 265 4.09 -13.51 -26.56
CA LYS A 265 4.78 -12.73 -25.53
C LYS A 265 4.19 -12.97 -24.15
N VAL A 266 5.04 -13.09 -23.14
CA VAL A 266 4.61 -13.09 -21.74
C VAL A 266 4.63 -11.65 -21.25
N THR A 267 3.46 -11.11 -20.89
CA THR A 267 3.29 -9.73 -20.41
C THR A 267 2.61 -9.67 -19.04
N ALA A 268 2.50 -10.80 -18.36
CA ALA A 268 1.79 -10.88 -17.10
C ALA A 268 2.43 -11.88 -16.14
N ILE A 269 2.29 -11.61 -14.85
CA ILE A 269 2.67 -12.49 -13.74
C ILE A 269 1.49 -12.70 -12.80
N ALA A 270 1.40 -13.87 -12.18
CA ALA A 270 0.62 -14.05 -10.97
C ALA A 270 1.50 -13.75 -9.75
N MET A 271 0.91 -13.21 -8.68
CA MET A 271 1.59 -12.91 -7.43
C MET A 271 0.73 -13.29 -6.22
N ALA A 272 1.37 -13.88 -5.21
CA ALA A 272 0.85 -14.05 -3.87
C ALA A 272 1.79 -13.40 -2.86
N VAL A 273 1.26 -12.85 -1.78
CA VAL A 273 2.03 -11.98 -0.88
C VAL A 273 1.72 -12.26 0.59
N HIS A 274 2.77 -12.22 1.41
CA HIS A 274 2.67 -12.01 2.85
C HIS A 274 3.23 -10.62 3.17
N GLU A 275 2.36 -9.69 3.56
CA GLU A 275 2.72 -8.33 3.90
C GLU A 275 3.25 -8.23 5.33
N ARG A 276 4.31 -7.42 5.49
CA ARG A 276 4.92 -7.10 6.77
C ARG A 276 3.90 -6.40 7.67
N GLY A 277 3.67 -6.97 8.85
CA GLY A 277 2.79 -6.39 9.87
C GLY A 277 1.29 -6.55 9.59
N VAL A 278 0.92 -7.20 8.48
CA VAL A 278 -0.48 -7.46 8.12
C VAL A 278 -0.74 -8.96 8.01
N GLY A 279 0.09 -9.71 7.28
CA GLY A 279 -0.13 -11.12 6.99
C GLY A 279 -0.46 -11.37 5.52
N ILE A 280 -1.24 -12.41 5.23
CA ILE A 280 -1.68 -12.72 3.87
C ILE A 280 -2.75 -11.70 3.45
N THR A 281 -2.48 -10.96 2.38
CA THR A 281 -3.44 -10.01 1.79
C THR A 281 -3.81 -10.43 0.37
N LYS A 282 -4.97 -9.96 -0.09
CA LYS A 282 -5.47 -10.29 -1.43
C LYS A 282 -4.75 -9.52 -2.54
N ALA A 283 -4.11 -8.41 -2.22
CA ALA A 283 -3.37 -7.60 -3.17
C ALA A 283 -2.38 -6.68 -2.45
N CYS A 284 -1.19 -6.46 -3.03
CA CYS A 284 -0.20 -5.51 -2.53
C CYS A 284 0.38 -4.70 -3.69
N GLY A 285 -0.01 -3.42 -3.82
CA GLY A 285 0.40 -2.65 -5.00
C GLY A 285 1.86 -2.20 -5.03
N THR A 286 2.49 -2.01 -3.86
CA THR A 286 3.96 -1.80 -3.83
C THR A 286 4.69 -3.09 -4.19
N GLY A 287 4.18 -4.25 -3.74
CA GLY A 287 4.65 -5.58 -4.13
C GLY A 287 4.51 -5.84 -5.62
N ALA A 288 3.37 -5.47 -6.22
CA ALA A 288 3.13 -5.60 -7.65
C ALA A 288 4.14 -4.77 -8.47
N ALA A 289 4.41 -3.53 -8.04
CA ALA A 289 5.39 -2.66 -8.69
C ALA A 289 6.82 -3.25 -8.64
N VAL A 290 7.26 -3.73 -7.47
CA VAL A 290 8.58 -4.36 -7.34
C VAL A 290 8.65 -5.67 -8.12
N SER A 291 7.63 -6.52 -8.02
CA SER A 291 7.54 -7.80 -8.74
C SER A 291 7.58 -7.64 -10.24
N ALA A 292 6.86 -6.66 -10.81
CA ALA A 292 6.89 -6.36 -12.23
C ALA A 292 8.30 -5.95 -12.69
N VAL A 293 8.99 -5.10 -11.93
CA VAL A 293 10.38 -4.71 -12.24
C VAL A 293 11.33 -5.90 -12.16
N ARG A 294 11.21 -6.74 -11.13
CA ARG A 294 12.06 -7.94 -10.99
C ARG A 294 11.80 -8.95 -12.09
N ALA A 295 10.53 -9.21 -12.42
CA ALA A 295 10.14 -10.08 -13.52
C ALA A 295 10.69 -9.57 -14.87
N ALA A 296 10.61 -8.27 -15.14
CA ALA A 296 11.16 -7.67 -16.35
C ALA A 296 12.70 -7.80 -16.40
N GLY A 297 13.39 -7.46 -15.31
CA GLY A 297 14.85 -7.59 -15.22
C GLY A 297 15.34 -9.03 -15.37
N TRP A 298 14.54 -10.01 -14.95
CA TRP A 298 14.81 -11.44 -15.15
C TRP A 298 14.42 -11.97 -16.52
N SER A 299 13.90 -11.11 -17.42
CA SER A 299 13.34 -11.50 -18.71
C SER A 299 12.24 -12.56 -18.59
N LEU A 300 11.53 -12.57 -17.45
CA LEU A 300 10.38 -13.44 -17.20
C LEU A 300 9.15 -12.92 -17.97
N VAL A 301 9.07 -11.61 -18.13
CA VAL A 301 8.07 -10.89 -18.92
C VAL A 301 8.75 -9.88 -19.84
N GLY A 302 8.09 -9.54 -20.95
CA GLY A 302 8.55 -8.53 -21.89
C GLY A 302 7.62 -7.31 -21.95
N GLY A 303 8.15 -6.21 -22.51
CA GLY A 303 7.40 -4.97 -22.69
C GLY A 303 7.51 -4.01 -21.51
N THR A 304 6.72 -2.94 -21.57
CA THR A 304 6.69 -1.87 -20.57
C THR A 304 5.35 -1.78 -19.85
N VAL A 305 4.44 -2.71 -20.11
CA VAL A 305 3.15 -2.81 -19.40
C VAL A 305 3.02 -4.26 -18.98
N ILE A 306 2.92 -4.47 -17.67
CA ILE A 306 2.92 -5.79 -17.05
C ILE A 306 1.68 -5.90 -16.19
N ASP A 307 0.84 -6.89 -16.46
CA ASP A 307 -0.32 -7.17 -15.62
C ASP A 307 0.10 -8.12 -14.48
N VAL A 308 -0.16 -7.72 -13.24
CA VAL A 308 0.14 -8.48 -12.02
C VAL A 308 -1.15 -8.99 -11.44
N VAL A 309 -1.43 -10.26 -11.65
CA VAL A 309 -2.68 -10.92 -11.23
C VAL A 309 -2.54 -11.42 -9.79
N MET A 310 -3.44 -10.98 -8.92
CA MET A 310 -3.50 -11.36 -7.51
C MET A 310 -4.91 -11.85 -7.14
N PRO A 311 -5.10 -12.50 -5.98
CA PRO A 311 -6.43 -12.94 -5.54
C PRO A 311 -7.48 -11.83 -5.47
N GLY A 312 -7.07 -10.59 -5.18
CA GLY A 312 -7.95 -9.43 -5.05
C GLY A 312 -8.31 -8.75 -6.36
N GLY A 313 -7.61 -9.05 -7.45
CA GLY A 313 -7.78 -8.40 -8.75
C GLY A 313 -6.46 -8.29 -9.53
N THR A 314 -6.51 -7.61 -10.67
CA THR A 314 -5.33 -7.42 -11.53
C THR A 314 -4.78 -6.01 -11.38
N GLU A 315 -3.47 -5.93 -11.14
CA GLU A 315 -2.75 -4.67 -11.10
C GLU A 315 -1.90 -4.45 -12.36
N ARG A 316 -2.23 -3.46 -13.20
CA ARG A 316 -1.43 -3.08 -14.38
C ARG A 316 -0.30 -2.11 -14.04
N VAL A 317 0.92 -2.56 -14.26
CA VAL A 317 2.14 -1.83 -13.94
C VAL A 317 2.81 -1.36 -15.23
N ALA A 318 2.86 -0.04 -15.46
CA ALA A 318 3.58 0.54 -16.58
C ALA A 318 5.00 0.97 -16.16
N LEU A 319 6.00 0.54 -16.91
CA LEU A 319 7.40 0.94 -16.80
C LEU A 319 7.65 2.12 -17.75
N ALA A 320 8.26 3.19 -17.25
CA ALA A 320 8.61 4.36 -18.06
C ALA A 320 9.69 4.05 -19.11
N THR A 321 10.50 3.02 -18.87
CA THR A 321 11.51 2.53 -19.79
C THR A 321 11.54 1.01 -19.75
N PRO A 322 11.81 0.31 -20.87
CA PRO A 322 12.10 -1.12 -20.85
C PRO A 322 13.25 -1.40 -19.88
N VAL A 323 13.10 -2.41 -19.03
CA VAL A 323 14.13 -2.83 -18.07
C VAL A 323 14.99 -3.90 -18.74
N CYS A 324 16.28 -3.63 -18.93
CA CYS A 324 17.30 -4.62 -19.29
C CYS A 324 18.33 -4.70 -18.16
N GLY A 325 18.51 -5.89 -17.56
CA GLY A 325 19.44 -6.08 -16.45
C GLY A 325 18.87 -5.61 -15.09
N GLU A 326 19.75 -5.36 -14.12
CA GLU A 326 19.35 -5.03 -12.73
C GLU A 326 18.91 -3.58 -12.51
N GLU A 327 19.04 -2.69 -13.50
CA GLU A 327 18.66 -1.28 -13.36
C GLU A 327 17.16 -1.06 -13.58
N ALA A 328 16.46 -0.73 -12.49
CA ALA A 328 15.02 -0.52 -12.49
C ALA A 328 14.58 0.84 -13.07
N GLY A 329 13.55 0.82 -13.91
CA GLY A 329 12.89 1.99 -14.49
C GLY A 329 11.95 2.73 -13.51
N LYS A 330 11.46 3.89 -13.94
CA LYS A 330 10.38 4.63 -13.24
C LYS A 330 9.03 3.93 -13.51
N LEU A 331 8.11 3.92 -12.57
CA LEU A 331 6.83 3.19 -12.67
C LEU A 331 5.64 4.15 -12.72
N VAL A 332 4.60 3.76 -13.45
CA VAL A 332 3.28 4.39 -13.47
C VAL A 332 2.26 3.25 -13.37
N GLY A 333 1.59 3.10 -12.22
CA GLY A 333 0.53 2.10 -12.08
C GLY A 333 -0.77 2.63 -12.70
N PHE A 334 -1.38 1.89 -13.60
CA PHE A 334 -2.76 2.10 -14.08
C PHE A 334 -3.58 0.88 -13.67
N PHE A 335 -4.81 1.02 -13.18
CA PHE A 335 -5.52 -0.16 -12.66
C PHE A 335 -6.94 -0.31 -13.22
N GLN A 336 -7.24 -1.53 -13.66
CA GLN A 336 -8.53 -2.04 -14.11
C GLN A 336 -8.85 -3.35 -13.36
N ASP A 337 -10.14 -3.57 -13.15
CA ASP A 337 -10.82 -4.81 -12.71
C ASP A 337 -10.64 -5.22 -11.26
N ALA A 338 -11.58 -4.75 -10.45
CA ALA A 338 -12.30 -5.62 -9.54
C ALA A 338 -13.80 -5.48 -9.82
N GLU A 339 -14.46 -6.58 -10.19
CA GLU A 339 -15.86 -6.76 -9.82
C GLU A 339 -15.93 -6.72 -8.29
N SER A 340 -16.07 -5.52 -7.72
CA SER A 340 -16.40 -5.37 -6.31
C SER A 340 -17.51 -4.34 -6.20
N GLU A 341 -18.70 -4.88 -5.99
CA GLU A 341 -19.89 -4.19 -5.52
C GLU A 341 -19.53 -3.18 -4.43
N HIS A 342 -19.99 -1.95 -4.63
CA HIS A 342 -20.15 -0.90 -3.62
C HIS A 342 -18.90 -0.56 -2.78
N LEU A 343 -18.23 0.55 -3.17
CA LEU A 343 -17.57 1.46 -2.23
C LEU A 343 -18.63 1.98 -1.22
N ALA A 344 -18.94 1.18 -0.21
CA ALA A 344 -19.84 1.59 0.87
C ALA A 344 -19.03 2.44 1.86
N ASP A 345 -19.16 3.76 1.74
CA ASP A 345 -18.60 4.73 2.68
C ASP A 345 -19.32 4.58 4.04
N HIS A 346 -18.83 3.68 4.88
CA HIS A 346 -19.24 3.62 6.27
C HIS A 346 -18.41 4.62 7.07
N VAL A 347 -19.07 5.65 7.59
CA VAL A 347 -18.48 6.64 8.49
C VAL A 347 -18.76 6.23 9.93
N PHE A 348 -17.70 5.98 10.70
CA PHE A 348 -17.75 5.65 12.12
C PHE A 348 -17.23 6.81 12.97
N ASP A 349 -17.71 6.93 14.21
CA ASP A 349 -17.16 7.87 15.18
C ASP A 349 -15.87 7.28 15.80
N ALA A 350 -14.71 7.90 15.56
CA ALA A 350 -13.43 7.46 16.10
C ALA A 350 -13.18 7.87 17.57
N SER A 351 -14.02 8.72 18.16
CA SER A 351 -13.77 9.30 19.49
C SER A 351 -13.58 8.25 20.59
N GLN A 352 -14.28 7.12 20.48
CA GLN A 352 -14.15 5.98 21.41
C GLN A 352 -12.75 5.36 21.46
N TRP A 353 -11.90 5.58 20.45
CA TRP A 353 -10.59 4.93 20.33
C TRP A 353 -9.42 5.90 20.40
N LEU A 354 -9.70 7.21 20.47
CA LEU A 354 -8.69 8.27 20.47
C LEU A 354 -8.38 8.81 21.87
N THR A 355 -8.74 8.08 22.93
CA THR A 355 -8.41 8.49 24.30
C THR A 355 -6.94 8.26 24.60
N SER A 356 -6.22 9.32 25.01
CA SER A 356 -4.86 9.24 25.55
C SER A 356 -4.78 8.27 26.74
N PRO A 357 -3.67 7.52 26.95
CA PRO A 357 -3.49 6.65 28.11
C PRO A 357 -3.57 7.37 29.47
N ASP A 358 -3.40 8.69 29.50
CA ASP A 358 -3.37 9.46 30.75
C ASP A 358 -4.72 10.13 31.04
N GLY A 359 -5.71 9.28 31.30
CA GLY A 359 -6.99 9.65 31.88
C GLY A 359 -7.00 9.48 33.40
N ALA A 360 -6.18 10.24 34.13
CA ALA A 360 -6.35 10.42 35.58
C ALA A 360 -6.83 11.86 35.83
N SER A 361 -8.08 11.95 36.26
CA SER A 361 -8.77 13.14 36.76
C SER A 361 -8.01 13.87 37.87
#